data_AF-A0A2A4J1D9-F1
#
_entry.id   AF-A0A2A4J1D9-F1
#
_cell.length_a   1.000
_cell.length_b   1.000
_cell.length_c   1.000
_cell.angle_alpha   90.00
_cell.angle_beta   90.00
_cell.angle_gamma   90.00
#
_symmetry.space_group_name_H-M   'P 1'
#
loop_
_entity.id
_entity.type
_entity.pdbx_description
1 polymer ?
#
loop_
_entity_poly.entity_id
_entity_poly.type
_entity_poly.pdbx_seq_one_letter_code
_entity_poly.pdbx_strand_id
1 'polypeptide(L)'
;MDEIQIYFLQIVLAVGVTIGSRTLDFNDKDQWTLTIVRYIVYILAIQGIKGLSSIGYDVIHKKRSLNTRLLQNINGLQMIMFVAGTTILLSNHQKLFAEDFPMIFIACLIVEYPEIETKYAEPVNYGVGMACNYYEGYLMHVIPSDGGKYGGFVHNVQSYESREGIVVPVKKLFIIITKSMYSPPDLEHFNKTNREDLPKLEACTSLDDVEKDISCVKDRSYKNSTYKIYRRGRPVCLVAECATPLHTLHRVMQNKDLYADLAEINVEDVCNDFCAALTRILARSSECRDKVELVHYDDTDPESNLADVLLDKIKELEPNFEQLISTRL
;
A
#
# COMPACT_ATOMS: atom_id res chain seq x y z
N MET A 1 21.25 -23.98 0.92
CA MET A 1 21.02 -25.09 1.87
C MET A 1 19.71 -25.70 1.42
N ASP A 2 19.78 -26.82 0.70
CA ASP A 2 18.60 -27.37 0.01
C ASP A 2 17.54 -27.80 1.03
N GLU A 3 16.27 -27.44 0.79
CA GLU A 3 15.14 -27.79 1.65
C GLU A 3 15.13 -29.29 2.00
N ILE A 4 15.58 -30.14 1.07
CA ILE A 4 15.74 -31.59 1.25
C ILE A 4 16.69 -31.94 2.41
N GLN A 5 17.79 -31.22 2.57
CA GLN A 5 18.74 -31.44 3.67
C GLN A 5 18.14 -31.04 5.02
N ILE A 6 17.30 -30.00 5.04
CA ILE A 6 16.59 -29.55 6.24
C ILE A 6 15.55 -30.60 6.66
N TYR A 7 14.74 -31.11 5.72
CA TYR A 7 13.78 -32.17 5.99
C TYR A 7 14.45 -33.47 6.44
N PHE A 8 15.57 -33.84 5.82
CA PHE A 8 16.34 -35.01 6.23
C PHE A 8 16.83 -34.87 7.68
N LEU A 9 17.38 -33.72 8.05
CA LEU A 9 17.84 -33.44 9.41
C LEU A 9 16.69 -33.47 10.42
N GLN A 10 15.52 -32.92 10.08
CA GLN A 10 14.32 -32.96 10.92
C GLN A 10 13.84 -34.39 11.17
N ILE A 11 13.84 -35.26 10.14
CA ILE A 11 13.47 -36.67 10.29
C ILE A 11 14.47 -37.39 11.21
N VAL A 12 15.77 -37.20 11.00
CA VAL A 12 16.82 -37.79 11.85
C VAL A 12 16.66 -37.35 13.31
N LEU A 13 16.36 -36.08 13.55
CA LEU A 13 16.17 -35.52 14.88
C LEU A 13 14.91 -36.07 15.56
N ALA A 14 13.79 -36.16 14.82
CA ALA A 14 12.54 -36.74 15.31
C ALA A 14 12.71 -38.23 15.69
N VAL A 15 13.41 -39.00 14.85
CA VAL A 15 13.74 -40.41 15.11
C VAL A 15 14.67 -40.53 16.32
N GLY A 16 15.69 -39.67 16.43
CA GLY A 16 16.62 -39.65 17.57
C GLY A 16 15.94 -39.36 18.91
N VAL A 17 15.03 -38.37 18.95
CA VAL A 17 14.24 -38.03 20.15
C VAL A 17 13.28 -39.16 20.52
N THR A 18 12.67 -39.81 19.52
CA THR A 18 11.75 -40.93 19.71
C THR A 18 12.46 -42.15 20.31
N ILE A 19 13.62 -42.53 19.79
CA ILE A 19 14.42 -43.66 20.29
C ILE A 19 14.98 -43.34 21.68
N GLY A 20 15.46 -42.09 21.90
CA GLY A 20 16.06 -41.67 23.16
C GLY A 20 15.09 -41.55 24.33
N SER A 21 13.81 -41.28 24.07
CA SER A 21 12.81 -41.07 25.12
C SER A 21 12.16 -42.37 25.65
N ARG A 22 12.37 -43.53 25.00
CA ARG A 22 11.72 -44.82 25.34
C ARG A 22 10.20 -44.74 25.52
N THR A 23 9.56 -43.73 24.94
CA THR A 23 8.13 -43.45 25.12
C THR A 23 7.22 -44.23 24.17
N LEU A 24 7.80 -44.95 23.20
CA LEU A 24 7.04 -45.64 22.15
C LEU A 24 7.42 -47.13 22.08
N ASP A 25 6.45 -47.98 22.42
CA ASP A 25 6.51 -49.42 22.24
C ASP A 25 6.00 -49.75 20.83
N PHE A 26 6.89 -50.10 19.91
CA PHE A 26 6.59 -50.33 18.49
C PHE A 26 5.91 -51.68 18.20
N ASN A 27 5.41 -52.36 19.23
CA ASN A 27 4.92 -53.73 19.14
C ASN A 27 3.52 -53.86 18.53
N ASP A 28 2.74 -52.77 18.48
CA ASP A 28 1.39 -52.75 17.91
C ASP A 28 1.26 -51.74 16.75
N LYS A 29 1.34 -52.26 15.52
CA LYS A 29 1.29 -51.47 14.27
C LYS A 29 -0.05 -50.79 14.06
N ASP A 30 -1.14 -51.37 14.54
CA ASP A 30 -2.49 -50.86 14.31
C ASP A 30 -2.75 -49.66 15.23
N GLN A 31 -2.32 -49.74 16.49
CA GLN A 31 -2.41 -48.64 17.45
C GLN A 31 -1.57 -47.42 17.02
N TRP A 32 -0.38 -47.64 16.45
CA TRP A 32 0.48 -46.57 15.97
C TRP A 32 -0.13 -45.85 14.76
N THR A 33 -0.69 -46.60 13.82
CA THR A 33 -1.34 -46.05 12.63
C THR A 33 -2.53 -45.16 13.02
N LEU A 34 -3.35 -45.61 13.98
CA LEU A 34 -4.48 -44.81 14.51
C LEU A 34 -4.00 -43.54 15.22
N THR A 35 -2.86 -43.59 15.90
CA THR A 35 -2.26 -42.43 16.59
C THR A 35 -1.78 -41.37 15.59
N ILE A 36 -1.13 -41.79 14.50
CA ILE A 36 -0.71 -40.87 13.43
C ILE A 36 -1.91 -40.20 12.78
N VAL A 37 -2.93 -40.99 12.42
CA VAL A 37 -4.16 -40.48 11.81
C VAL A 37 -4.82 -39.44 12.73
N ARG A 38 -4.83 -39.69 14.05
CA ARG A 38 -5.33 -38.75 15.05
C ARG A 38 -4.55 -37.42 15.05
N TYR A 39 -3.23 -37.45 15.06
CA TYR A 39 -2.43 -36.22 15.03
C TYR A 39 -2.55 -35.45 13.71
N ILE A 40 -2.71 -36.15 12.58
CA ILE A 40 -3.03 -35.51 11.29
C ILE A 40 -4.36 -34.76 11.39
N VAL A 41 -5.39 -35.40 11.96
CA VAL A 41 -6.70 -34.76 12.19
C VAL A 41 -6.56 -33.55 13.12
N TYR A 42 -5.70 -33.59 14.14
CA TYR A 42 -5.44 -32.46 15.03
C TYR A 42 -4.84 -31.28 14.28
N ILE A 43 -3.74 -31.48 13.57
CA ILE A 43 -3.07 -30.41 12.84
C ILE A 43 -4.04 -29.76 11.83
N LEU A 44 -4.80 -30.58 11.09
CA LEU A 44 -5.78 -30.10 10.12
C LEU A 44 -6.96 -29.36 10.79
N ALA A 45 -7.44 -29.82 11.95
CA ALA A 45 -8.47 -29.12 12.72
C ALA A 45 -7.98 -27.75 13.20
N ILE A 46 -6.75 -27.67 13.72
CA ILE A 46 -6.14 -26.43 14.20
C ILE A 46 -5.96 -25.43 13.04
N GLN A 47 -5.47 -25.89 11.89
CA GLN A 47 -5.35 -25.08 10.69
C GLN A 47 -6.72 -24.58 10.20
N GLY A 48 -7.75 -25.44 10.23
CA GLY A 48 -9.12 -25.06 9.88
C GLY A 48 -9.69 -23.98 10.81
N ILE A 49 -9.49 -24.12 12.13
CA ILE A 49 -9.91 -23.13 13.12
C ILE A 49 -9.21 -21.79 12.89
N LYS A 50 -7.91 -21.79 12.56
CA LYS A 50 -7.14 -20.58 12.23
C LYS A 50 -7.69 -19.87 11.00
N GLY A 51 -7.94 -20.61 9.91
CA GLY A 51 -8.52 -20.07 8.69
C GLY A 51 -9.93 -19.50 8.89
N LEU A 52 -10.77 -20.16 9.69
CA LEU A 52 -12.09 -19.65 10.05
C LEU A 52 -12.01 -18.40 10.93
N SER A 53 -11.04 -18.35 11.85
CA SER A 53 -10.84 -17.21 12.74
C SER A 53 -10.38 -15.95 11.98
N SER A 54 -9.50 -16.08 10.99
CA SER A 54 -9.07 -14.94 10.16
C SER A 54 -10.20 -14.40 9.29
N ILE A 55 -10.99 -15.30 8.68
CA ILE A 55 -12.20 -14.91 7.92
C ILE A 55 -13.19 -14.18 8.84
N GLY A 56 -13.41 -14.70 10.05
CA GLY A 56 -14.27 -14.07 11.06
C GLY A 56 -13.79 -12.67 11.44
N TYR A 57 -12.49 -12.50 11.68
CA TYR A 57 -11.90 -11.20 11.98
C TYR A 57 -12.10 -10.18 10.85
N ASP A 58 -11.82 -10.58 9.60
CA ASP A 58 -11.99 -9.69 8.44
C ASP A 58 -13.45 -9.29 8.21
N VAL A 59 -14.41 -10.21 8.40
CA VAL A 59 -15.84 -9.92 8.26
C VAL A 59 -16.32 -8.94 9.35
N ILE A 60 -15.92 -9.18 10.61
CA ILE A 60 -16.36 -8.37 11.76
C ILE A 60 -15.72 -6.98 11.73
N HIS A 61 -14.42 -6.88 11.43
CA HIS A 61 -13.68 -5.64 11.60
C HIS A 61 -13.58 -4.80 10.32
N LYS A 62 -13.57 -5.41 9.14
CA LYS A 62 -13.45 -4.70 7.85
C LYS A 62 -14.76 -4.56 7.09
N LYS A 63 -15.91 -5.00 7.65
CA LYS A 63 -17.26 -4.96 7.01
C LYS A 63 -17.26 -5.52 5.57
N ARG A 64 -16.38 -6.47 5.27
CA ARG A 64 -16.24 -7.07 3.93
C ARG A 64 -17.26 -8.20 3.77
N SER A 65 -18.00 -8.26 2.65
CA SER A 65 -18.89 -9.39 2.37
C SER A 65 -18.09 -10.68 2.19
N LEU A 66 -18.62 -11.82 2.65
CA LEU A 66 -18.02 -13.17 2.53
C LEU A 66 -17.46 -13.39 1.13
N ASN A 67 -16.14 -13.26 0.98
CA ASN A 67 -15.47 -13.45 -0.28
C ASN A 67 -15.29 -14.97 -0.49
N THR A 68 -16.09 -15.55 -1.38
CA THR A 68 -16.10 -16.99 -1.69
C THR A 68 -14.76 -17.51 -2.23
N ARG A 69 -13.85 -16.62 -2.65
CA ARG A 69 -12.46 -16.96 -3.04
C ARG A 69 -11.59 -17.45 -1.88
N LEU A 70 -11.82 -17.02 -0.63
CA LEU A 70 -11.07 -17.51 0.53
C LEU A 70 -11.42 -18.97 0.85
N LEU A 71 -12.63 -19.41 0.52
CA LEU A 71 -13.05 -20.82 0.63
C LEU A 71 -12.43 -21.70 -0.47
N GLN A 72 -12.07 -21.10 -1.62
CA GLN A 72 -11.43 -21.80 -2.75
C GLN A 72 -9.93 -22.07 -2.52
N ASN A 73 -9.29 -21.39 -1.56
CA ASN A 73 -7.91 -21.66 -1.15
C ASN A 73 -7.78 -22.82 -0.15
N ILE A 74 -8.90 -23.45 0.24
CA ILE A 74 -8.85 -24.66 1.05
C ILE A 74 -8.32 -25.79 0.17
N ASN A 75 -7.11 -26.25 0.47
CA ASN A 75 -6.46 -27.31 -0.28
C ASN A 75 -7.34 -28.58 -0.25
N GLY A 76 -7.90 -28.96 -1.41
CA GLY A 76 -8.82 -30.09 -1.50
C GLY A 76 -8.23 -31.40 -0.97
N LEU A 77 -6.91 -31.56 -1.07
CA LEU A 77 -6.20 -32.70 -0.50
C LEU A 77 -6.25 -32.70 1.03
N GLN A 78 -6.12 -31.54 1.68
CA GLN A 78 -6.21 -31.42 3.14
C GLN A 78 -7.62 -31.75 3.65
N MET A 79 -8.66 -31.33 2.92
CA MET A 79 -10.05 -31.70 3.24
C MET A 79 -10.29 -33.20 3.09
N ILE A 80 -9.78 -33.81 2.01
CA ILE A 80 -9.87 -35.25 1.80
C ILE A 80 -9.14 -36.01 2.93
N MET A 81 -7.94 -35.58 3.30
CA MET A 81 -7.18 -36.17 4.41
C MET A 81 -7.92 -36.02 5.75
N PHE A 82 -8.53 -34.86 6.01
CA PHE A 82 -9.30 -34.62 7.22
C PHE A 82 -10.53 -35.53 7.30
N VAL A 83 -11.31 -35.63 6.23
CA VAL A 83 -12.51 -36.49 6.16
C VAL A 83 -12.13 -37.97 6.25
N ALA A 84 -11.10 -38.40 5.50
CA ALA A 84 -10.62 -39.78 5.53
C ALA A 84 -10.11 -40.17 6.93
N GLY A 85 -9.28 -39.33 7.55
CA GLY A 85 -8.77 -39.57 8.90
C GLY A 85 -9.87 -39.63 9.95
N THR A 86 -10.84 -38.71 9.88
CA THR A 86 -12.02 -38.70 10.76
C THR A 86 -12.83 -40.00 10.60
N THR A 87 -13.05 -40.43 9.35
CA THR A 87 -13.80 -41.66 9.04
C THR A 87 -13.09 -42.91 9.57
N ILE A 88 -11.76 -42.98 9.41
CA ILE A 88 -10.94 -44.08 9.92
C ILE A 88 -11.02 -44.17 11.45
N LEU A 89 -10.93 -43.04 12.16
CA LEU A 89 -11.01 -43.00 13.62
C LEU A 89 -12.38 -43.41 14.14
N LEU A 90 -13.46 -42.89 13.53
CA LEU A 90 -14.83 -43.24 13.92
C LEU A 90 -15.15 -44.71 13.66
N SER A 91 -14.70 -45.26 12.53
CA SER A 91 -14.92 -46.67 12.17
C SER A 91 -14.22 -47.65 13.11
N ASN A 92 -13.13 -47.22 13.75
CA ASN A 92 -12.40 -47.99 14.76
C ASN A 92 -12.84 -47.67 16.20
N HIS A 93 -14.00 -47.02 16.36
CA HIS A 93 -14.56 -46.58 17.66
C HIS A 93 -13.59 -45.73 18.51
N GLN A 94 -12.67 -45.02 17.86
CA GLN A 94 -11.74 -44.13 18.54
C GLN A 94 -12.37 -42.76 18.75
N LYS A 95 -11.99 -42.09 19.86
CA LYS A 95 -12.30 -40.67 20.04
C LYS A 95 -11.54 -39.86 18.99
N LEU A 96 -12.22 -38.89 18.38
CA LEU A 96 -11.60 -37.92 17.47
C LEU A 96 -10.63 -37.04 18.27
N PHE A 97 -11.13 -36.33 19.28
CA PHE A 97 -10.34 -35.50 20.19
C PHE A 97 -10.18 -36.20 21.54
N ALA A 98 -8.94 -36.54 21.88
CA ALA A 98 -8.53 -37.12 23.14
C ALA A 98 -7.90 -36.04 24.04
N GLU A 99 -7.46 -36.43 25.22
CA GLU A 99 -6.99 -35.52 26.29
C GLU A 99 -5.70 -34.77 25.92
N ASP A 100 -4.98 -35.25 24.91
CA ASP A 100 -3.79 -34.65 24.32
C ASP A 100 -4.12 -33.49 23.36
N PHE A 101 -5.31 -33.44 22.77
CA PHE A 101 -5.69 -32.39 21.83
C PHE A 101 -5.59 -30.97 22.41
N PRO A 102 -6.15 -30.66 23.60
CA PRO A 102 -6.02 -29.32 24.18
C PRO A 102 -4.56 -28.91 24.42
N MET A 103 -3.70 -29.85 24.82
CA MET A 103 -2.28 -29.56 25.07
C MET A 103 -1.55 -29.24 23.76
N ILE A 104 -1.82 -30.00 22.70
CA ILE A 104 -1.26 -29.73 21.36
C ILE A 104 -1.82 -28.42 20.80
N PHE A 105 -3.11 -28.14 20.99
CA PHE A 105 -3.71 -26.89 20.57
C PHE A 105 -3.06 -25.68 21.24
N ILE A 106 -2.90 -25.73 22.57
CA ILE A 106 -2.22 -24.67 23.33
C ILE A 106 -0.75 -24.54 22.90
N ALA A 107 -0.03 -25.65 22.72
CA ALA A 107 1.35 -25.63 22.24
C ALA A 107 1.46 -24.98 20.84
N CYS A 108 0.56 -25.32 19.92
CA CYS A 108 0.49 -24.66 18.61
C CYS A 108 0.23 -23.16 18.73
N LEU A 109 -0.70 -22.74 19.60
CA LEU A 109 -0.95 -21.31 19.84
C LEU A 109 0.29 -20.58 20.39
N ILE A 110 1.04 -21.21 21.30
CA ILE A 110 2.26 -20.64 21.89
C ILE A 110 3.39 -20.56 20.85
N VAL A 111 3.58 -21.61 20.04
CA VAL A 111 4.61 -21.64 18.98
C VAL A 111 4.30 -20.62 17.89
N GLU A 112 3.03 -20.39 17.58
CA GLU A 112 2.63 -19.39 16.58
C GLU A 112 2.68 -17.94 17.12
N TYR A 113 2.72 -17.73 18.44
CA TYR A 113 2.68 -16.39 19.05
C TYR A 113 3.87 -15.47 18.64
N PRO A 114 5.13 -15.94 18.59
CA PRO A 114 6.25 -15.14 18.10
C PRO A 114 6.16 -14.83 16.59
N GLU A 115 5.63 -15.76 15.79
CA GLU A 115 5.41 -15.55 14.35
C GLU A 115 4.31 -14.51 14.10
N ILE A 116 3.28 -14.53 14.94
CA ILE A 116 2.24 -13.51 15.03
C ILE A 116 2.90 -12.15 15.30
N GLU A 117 3.65 -11.99 16.38
CA GLU A 117 4.29 -10.72 16.75
C GLU A 117 5.24 -10.16 15.67
N THR A 118 6.00 -11.02 14.99
CA THR A 118 6.85 -10.61 13.85
C THR A 118 6.05 -10.27 12.58
N LYS A 119 4.88 -10.88 12.38
CA LYS A 119 3.95 -10.58 11.28
C LYS A 119 3.09 -9.32 11.53
N TYR A 120 2.98 -8.86 12.77
CA TYR A 120 2.28 -7.61 13.14
C TYR A 120 3.17 -6.37 13.15
N ALA A 121 4.49 -6.48 12.95
CA ALA A 121 5.22 -5.35 12.38
C ALA A 121 4.63 -5.12 10.98
N GLU A 122 3.96 -3.99 10.73
CA GLU A 122 3.33 -3.67 9.44
C GLU A 122 4.27 -4.12 8.31
N PRO A 123 3.99 -5.25 7.60
CA PRO A 123 4.91 -5.74 6.60
C PRO A 123 5.06 -4.64 5.57
N VAL A 124 6.31 -4.32 5.19
CA VAL A 124 6.60 -3.29 4.19
C VAL A 124 5.88 -3.69 2.91
N ASN A 125 4.72 -3.07 2.69
CA ASN A 125 3.90 -3.33 1.52
C ASN A 125 4.36 -2.44 0.37
N TYR A 126 3.90 -2.76 -0.83
CA TYR A 126 4.32 -2.07 -2.03
C TYR A 126 4.01 -0.56 -1.98
N GLY A 127 2.85 -0.18 -1.43
CA GLY A 127 2.45 1.22 -1.26
C GLY A 127 3.38 2.01 -0.32
N VAL A 128 3.79 1.41 0.79
CA VAL A 128 4.79 1.99 1.71
C VAL A 128 6.12 2.20 0.99
N GLY A 129 6.59 1.19 0.24
CA GLY A 129 7.82 1.31 -0.55
C GLY A 129 7.77 2.43 -1.58
N MET A 130 6.64 2.57 -2.29
CA MET A 130 6.39 3.65 -3.25
C MET A 130 6.44 5.03 -2.58
N ALA A 131 5.81 5.18 -1.41
CA ALA A 131 5.81 6.43 -0.67
C ALA A 131 7.22 6.83 -0.19
N CYS A 132 7.98 5.88 0.37
CA CYS A 132 9.36 6.10 0.78
C CYS A 132 10.25 6.51 -0.40
N ASN A 133 10.14 5.83 -1.53
CA ASN A 133 10.94 6.16 -2.71
C ASN A 133 10.61 7.54 -3.28
N TYR A 134 9.32 7.90 -3.35
CA TYR A 134 8.90 9.20 -3.83
C TYR A 134 9.31 10.34 -2.88
N TYR A 135 9.24 10.12 -1.58
CA TYR A 135 9.70 11.08 -0.61
C TYR A 135 11.22 11.30 -0.67
N GLU A 136 12.01 10.24 -0.50
CA GLU A 136 13.48 10.35 -0.45
C GLU A 136 14.11 10.64 -1.81
N GLY A 137 13.54 10.09 -2.90
CA GLY A 137 14.10 10.20 -4.24
C GLY A 137 13.64 11.43 -5.02
N TYR A 138 12.65 12.17 -4.51
CA TYR A 138 12.11 13.35 -5.20
C TYR A 138 11.74 14.49 -4.25
N LEU A 139 10.78 14.30 -3.34
CA LEU A 139 10.27 15.41 -2.51
C LEU A 139 11.37 16.05 -1.64
N MET A 140 12.28 15.24 -1.10
CA MET A 140 13.44 15.73 -0.34
C MET A 140 14.45 16.54 -1.17
N HIS A 141 14.34 16.52 -2.49
CA HIS A 141 15.20 17.32 -3.35
C HIS A 141 14.54 18.61 -3.82
N VAL A 142 13.21 18.61 -3.96
CA VAL A 142 12.45 19.76 -4.51
C VAL A 142 11.73 20.60 -3.46
N ILE A 143 11.55 20.10 -2.23
CA ILE A 143 10.84 20.83 -1.17
C ILE A 143 11.77 21.64 -0.25
N PRO A 144 12.78 21.02 0.40
CA PRO A 144 13.63 21.73 1.37
C PRO A 144 14.65 22.65 0.71
N SER A 145 15.10 23.65 1.46
CA SER A 145 16.29 24.42 1.10
C SER A 145 17.53 23.55 1.30
N ASP A 146 18.56 23.74 0.47
CA ASP A 146 19.87 23.14 0.73
C ASP A 146 20.81 24.01 1.56
N GLY A 147 20.31 25.13 2.10
CA GLY A 147 21.13 26.11 2.81
C GLY A 147 22.17 26.84 1.94
N GLY A 148 22.11 26.65 0.62
CA GLY A 148 23.03 27.22 -0.35
C GLY A 148 22.30 27.93 -1.48
N LYS A 149 22.44 27.42 -2.72
CA LYS A 149 21.88 28.05 -3.92
C LYS A 149 20.36 27.93 -3.98
N TYR A 150 19.79 26.87 -3.41
CA TYR A 150 18.36 26.62 -3.46
C TYR A 150 17.68 26.99 -2.14
N GLY A 151 16.87 28.06 -2.18
CA GLY A 151 16.12 28.58 -1.02
C GLY A 151 14.91 27.73 -0.60
N GLY A 152 14.67 26.58 -1.25
CA GLY A 152 13.51 25.73 -1.00
C GLY A 152 12.30 26.10 -1.86
N PHE A 153 11.28 25.24 -1.82
CA PHE A 153 10.12 25.35 -2.70
C PHE A 153 9.37 26.67 -2.59
N VAL A 154 9.10 27.11 -1.35
CA VAL A 154 8.37 28.36 -1.09
C VAL A 154 9.12 29.57 -1.67
N HIS A 155 10.44 29.59 -1.53
CA HIS A 155 11.26 30.65 -2.12
C HIS A 155 11.21 30.60 -3.65
N ASN A 156 11.25 29.40 -4.24
CA ASN A 156 11.15 29.23 -5.69
C ASN A 156 9.80 29.75 -6.23
N VAL A 157 8.70 29.47 -5.54
CA VAL A 157 7.37 30.01 -5.88
C VAL A 157 7.34 31.55 -5.74
N GLN A 158 7.97 32.12 -4.72
CA GLN A 158 8.04 33.58 -4.57
C GLN A 158 8.86 34.25 -5.68
N SER A 159 9.98 33.64 -6.08
CA SER A 159 10.78 34.11 -7.22
C SER A 159 9.96 34.08 -8.51
N TYR A 160 9.16 33.02 -8.71
CA TYR A 160 8.21 32.92 -9.82
C TYR A 160 7.15 34.03 -9.78
N GLU A 161 6.50 34.26 -8.63
CA GLU A 161 5.54 35.36 -8.45
C GLU A 161 6.15 36.73 -8.81
N SER A 162 7.39 36.99 -8.35
CA SER A 162 8.10 38.24 -8.65
C SER A 162 8.47 38.38 -10.12
N ARG A 163 8.86 37.30 -10.79
CA ARG A 163 9.22 37.31 -12.21
C ARG A 163 8.01 37.51 -13.12
N GLU A 164 6.93 36.78 -12.86
CA GLU A 164 5.76 36.75 -13.72
C GLU A 164 4.72 37.82 -13.35
N GLY A 165 4.89 38.53 -12.23
CA GLY A 165 3.97 39.56 -11.75
C GLY A 165 2.69 39.02 -11.08
N ILE A 166 2.57 37.71 -10.91
CA ILE A 166 1.36 37.03 -10.42
C ILE A 166 1.35 36.82 -8.90
N VAL A 167 0.26 36.22 -8.40
CA VAL A 167 0.14 35.69 -7.04
C VAL A 167 -0.26 34.21 -7.09
N VAL A 168 0.50 33.39 -6.39
CA VAL A 168 0.20 32.00 -6.04
C VAL A 168 -0.32 31.99 -4.60
N PRO A 169 -1.64 31.94 -4.38
CA PRO A 169 -2.24 32.11 -3.05
C PRO A 169 -1.81 31.03 -2.06
N VAL A 170 -1.65 29.78 -2.51
CA VAL A 170 -1.20 28.67 -1.68
C VAL A 170 0.17 28.21 -2.17
N LYS A 171 1.21 28.48 -1.36
CA LYS A 171 2.61 28.15 -1.67
C LYS A 171 2.97 26.72 -1.26
N LYS A 172 2.12 25.76 -1.65
CA LYS A 172 2.33 24.32 -1.47
C LYS A 172 2.41 23.62 -2.83
N LEU A 173 3.11 22.48 -2.89
CA LEU A 173 3.04 21.58 -4.05
C LEU A 173 1.77 20.73 -3.94
N PHE A 174 0.86 20.86 -4.91
CA PHE A 174 -0.35 20.06 -4.99
C PHE A 174 -0.04 18.75 -5.72
N ILE A 175 -0.16 17.62 -5.03
CA ILE A 175 0.07 16.30 -5.59
C ILE A 175 -1.28 15.64 -5.86
N ILE A 176 -1.61 15.46 -7.13
CA ILE A 176 -2.89 14.92 -7.57
C ILE A 176 -2.85 13.39 -7.50
N ILE A 177 -3.79 12.83 -6.75
CA ILE A 177 -4.03 11.40 -6.56
C ILE A 177 -5.26 11.02 -7.39
N THR A 178 -5.04 10.49 -8.59
CA THR A 178 -6.12 10.07 -9.49
C THR A 178 -6.66 8.70 -9.10
N LYS A 179 -7.98 8.52 -9.18
CA LYS A 179 -8.63 7.24 -8.85
C LYS A 179 -8.22 6.11 -9.80
N SER A 180 -8.06 6.40 -11.09
CA SER A 180 -7.57 5.42 -12.07
C SER A 180 -6.06 5.15 -11.96
N MET A 181 -5.35 5.94 -11.14
CA MET A 181 -3.89 6.05 -11.06
C MET A 181 -3.21 6.57 -12.33
N TYR A 182 -3.98 6.88 -13.37
CA TYR A 182 -3.44 7.45 -14.59
C TYR A 182 -3.00 8.89 -14.35
N SER A 183 -1.85 9.25 -14.91
CA SER A 183 -1.32 10.61 -14.91
C SER A 183 -1.06 10.99 -16.36
N PRO A 184 -1.83 11.94 -16.93
CA PRO A 184 -1.56 12.42 -18.27
C PRO A 184 -0.23 13.19 -18.32
N PRO A 185 0.34 13.40 -19.52
CA PRO A 185 1.52 14.23 -19.69
C PRO A 185 1.35 15.69 -19.22
N ASP A 186 0.11 16.18 -19.19
CA ASP A 186 -0.28 17.51 -18.74
C ASP A 186 -1.63 17.45 -18.03
N LEU A 187 -1.81 18.20 -16.94
CA LEU A 187 -3.07 18.33 -16.22
C LEU A 187 -4.17 18.99 -17.06
N GLU A 188 -3.83 19.76 -18.11
CA GLU A 188 -4.82 20.29 -19.06
C GLU A 188 -5.66 19.20 -19.73
N HIS A 189 -5.13 17.98 -19.85
CA HIS A 189 -5.87 16.86 -20.43
C HIS A 189 -7.07 16.43 -19.58
N PHE A 190 -7.16 16.87 -18.32
CA PHE A 190 -8.34 16.68 -17.48
C PHE A 190 -9.44 17.73 -17.72
N ASN A 191 -9.16 18.78 -18.50
CA ASN A 191 -10.17 19.79 -18.83
C ASN A 191 -11.34 19.18 -19.60
N LYS A 192 -12.56 19.59 -19.24
CA LYS A 192 -13.78 19.21 -19.95
C LYS A 192 -13.92 20.06 -21.23
N THR A 193 -13.38 19.56 -22.34
CA THR A 193 -13.38 20.28 -23.64
C THR A 193 -14.78 20.64 -24.14
N ASN A 194 -15.80 19.82 -23.82
CA ASN A 194 -17.20 20.03 -24.22
C ASN A 194 -18.00 20.94 -23.26
N ARG A 195 -17.37 21.54 -22.23
CA ARG A 195 -18.03 22.36 -21.21
C ARG A 195 -17.24 23.66 -20.98
N GLU A 196 -17.60 24.70 -21.72
CA GLU A 196 -16.98 26.03 -21.60
C GLU A 196 -17.39 26.80 -20.35
N ASP A 197 -18.49 26.40 -19.71
CA ASP A 197 -19.01 26.99 -18.48
C ASP A 197 -18.19 26.62 -17.23
N LEU A 198 -17.42 25.52 -17.30
CA LEU A 198 -16.61 25.01 -16.20
C LEU A 198 -15.22 25.67 -16.16
N PRO A 199 -14.61 25.77 -14.97
CA PRO A 199 -13.22 26.19 -14.86
C PRO A 199 -12.26 25.24 -15.58
N LYS A 200 -11.17 25.80 -16.12
CA LYS A 200 -10.17 25.08 -16.91
C LYS A 200 -8.76 25.39 -16.43
N LEU A 201 -7.90 24.39 -16.45
CA LEU A 201 -6.47 24.51 -16.21
C LEU A 201 -5.77 24.95 -17.50
N GLU A 202 -4.74 25.76 -17.35
CA GLU A 202 -3.78 26.08 -18.41
C GLU A 202 -2.38 25.98 -17.82
N ALA A 203 -1.51 25.22 -18.47
CA ALA A 203 -0.11 25.07 -18.14
C ALA A 203 0.61 26.40 -18.38
N CYS A 204 1.41 26.81 -17.41
CA CYS A 204 2.22 28.01 -17.46
C CYS A 204 3.71 27.65 -17.48
N THR A 205 4.56 28.68 -17.47
CA THR A 205 6.01 28.50 -17.32
C THR A 205 6.33 27.78 -16.01
N SER A 206 7.27 26.83 -16.05
CA SER A 206 7.71 26.11 -14.84
C SER A 206 8.38 27.06 -13.83
N LEU A 207 8.44 26.62 -12.57
CA LEU A 207 9.35 27.21 -11.58
C LEU A 207 10.81 27.06 -12.04
N ASP A 208 11.74 27.79 -11.39
CA ASP A 208 13.15 27.62 -11.69
C ASP A 208 13.61 26.20 -11.36
N ASP A 209 14.50 25.69 -12.21
CA ASP A 209 15.09 24.36 -12.08
C ASP A 209 15.80 24.20 -10.73
N VAL A 210 15.60 23.05 -10.10
CA VAL A 210 16.36 22.63 -8.94
C VAL A 210 17.43 21.65 -9.40
N GLU A 211 18.69 22.10 -9.42
CA GLU A 211 19.82 21.27 -9.81
C GLU A 211 20.45 20.56 -8.59
N LYS A 212 20.63 19.24 -8.68
CA LYS A 212 21.24 18.42 -7.63
C LYS A 212 22.18 17.34 -8.19
N ASP A 213 23.24 17.08 -7.46
CA ASP A 213 24.07 15.89 -7.63
C ASP A 213 23.60 14.79 -6.67
N ILE A 214 23.17 13.65 -7.18
CA ILE A 214 22.61 12.55 -6.37
C ILE A 214 23.19 11.22 -6.82
N SER A 215 23.73 10.45 -5.87
CA SER A 215 24.25 9.09 -6.10
C SER A 215 25.22 9.02 -7.30
N CYS A 216 26.20 9.93 -7.33
CA CYS A 216 27.19 10.08 -8.40
C CYS A 216 26.63 10.48 -9.78
N VAL A 217 25.32 10.75 -9.90
CA VAL A 217 24.74 11.36 -11.09
C VAL A 217 24.80 12.87 -10.93
N LYS A 218 25.43 13.53 -11.91
CA LYS A 218 25.63 14.97 -11.95
C LYS A 218 24.46 15.68 -12.61
N ASP A 219 24.23 16.91 -12.19
CA ASP A 219 23.36 17.87 -12.88
C ASP A 219 21.92 17.35 -13.08
N ARG A 220 21.36 16.65 -12.08
CA ARG A 220 19.92 16.31 -12.13
C ARG A 220 19.11 17.57 -11.96
N SER A 221 18.31 17.92 -12.95
CA SER A 221 17.36 19.04 -12.90
C SER A 221 15.96 18.52 -12.58
N TYR A 222 15.35 19.10 -11.54
CA TYR A 222 13.96 18.90 -11.18
C TYR A 222 13.15 20.15 -11.49
N LYS A 223 11.95 19.97 -12.02
CA LYS A 223 11.06 21.06 -12.44
C LYS A 223 9.66 20.81 -11.92
N ASN A 224 9.01 21.86 -11.41
CA ASN A 224 7.59 21.83 -11.09
C ASN A 224 6.84 22.77 -12.04
N SER A 225 5.76 22.25 -12.62
CA SER A 225 4.88 23.01 -13.50
C SER A 225 3.93 23.89 -12.69
N THR A 226 3.71 25.11 -13.18
CA THR A 226 2.70 26.00 -12.64
C THR A 226 1.47 25.97 -13.55
N TYR A 227 0.32 26.23 -12.96
CA TYR A 227 -0.96 26.18 -13.65
C TYR A 227 -1.80 27.40 -13.30
N LYS A 228 -2.57 27.89 -14.27
CA LYS A 228 -3.66 28.85 -14.07
C LYS A 228 -4.99 28.15 -14.17
N ILE A 229 -5.85 28.37 -13.18
CA ILE A 229 -7.26 27.97 -13.24
C ILE A 229 -8.06 29.17 -13.73
N TYR A 230 -8.51 29.11 -14.97
CA TYR A 230 -9.45 30.07 -15.55
C TYR A 230 -10.86 29.73 -15.09
N ARG A 231 -11.55 30.75 -14.59
CA ARG A 231 -12.92 30.68 -14.08
C ARG A 231 -13.60 32.04 -14.28
N ARG A 232 -14.84 32.20 -13.84
CA ARG A 232 -15.47 33.52 -13.77
C ARG A 232 -14.71 34.41 -12.78
N GLY A 233 -14.01 35.41 -13.29
CA GLY A 233 -13.19 36.33 -12.48
C GLY A 233 -11.70 36.23 -12.82
N ARG A 234 -10.84 36.57 -11.85
CA ARG A 234 -9.37 36.46 -12.04
C ARG A 234 -8.93 34.99 -12.00
N PRO A 235 -8.00 34.60 -12.89
CA PRO A 235 -7.39 33.27 -12.83
C PRO A 235 -6.67 33.06 -11.50
N VAL A 236 -6.65 31.82 -11.04
CA VAL A 236 -5.96 31.42 -9.80
C VAL A 236 -4.75 30.58 -10.16
N CYS A 237 -3.57 30.96 -9.67
CA CYS A 237 -2.33 30.25 -9.98
C CYS A 237 -2.00 29.22 -8.90
N LEU A 238 -1.45 28.07 -9.27
CA LEU A 238 -0.94 27.06 -8.34
C LEU A 238 0.24 26.29 -8.94
N VAL A 239 0.90 25.48 -8.11
CA VAL A 239 1.93 24.55 -8.54
C VAL A 239 1.41 23.15 -8.27
N ALA A 240 1.32 22.31 -9.30
CA ALA A 240 0.67 21.02 -9.20
C ALA A 240 1.35 19.96 -10.09
N GLU A 241 1.28 18.71 -9.67
CA GLU A 241 1.73 17.54 -10.41
C GLU A 241 0.96 16.29 -9.99
N CYS A 242 0.91 15.25 -10.81
CA CYS A 242 0.35 13.97 -10.38
C CYS A 242 1.38 13.15 -9.57
N ALA A 243 0.89 12.29 -8.67
CA ALA A 243 1.74 11.30 -8.00
C ALA A 243 2.28 10.27 -9.00
N THR A 244 3.51 10.50 -9.48
CA THR A 244 4.18 9.63 -10.46
C THR A 244 4.32 8.16 -10.01
N PRO A 245 4.46 7.79 -8.71
CA PRO A 245 4.45 6.39 -8.32
C PRO A 245 3.15 5.67 -8.67
N LEU A 246 2.00 6.34 -8.55
CA LEU A 246 0.71 5.75 -8.91
C LEU A 246 0.62 5.52 -10.42
N HIS A 247 1.20 6.40 -11.24
CA HIS A 247 1.29 6.16 -12.68
C HIS A 247 2.16 4.95 -13.02
N THR A 248 3.27 4.73 -12.29
CA THR A 248 4.05 3.49 -12.42
C THR A 248 3.19 2.28 -12.11
N LEU A 249 2.41 2.32 -11.03
CA LEU A 249 1.49 1.24 -10.68
C LEU A 249 0.41 1.03 -11.76
N HIS A 250 -0.16 2.10 -12.31
CA HIS A 250 -1.09 2.04 -13.45
C HIS A 250 -0.49 1.25 -14.62
N ARG A 251 0.77 1.55 -14.99
CA ARG A 251 1.47 0.85 -16.07
C ARG A 251 1.77 -0.61 -15.73
N VAL A 252 2.11 -0.92 -14.48
CA VAL A 252 2.27 -2.31 -14.01
C VAL A 252 0.96 -3.07 -14.21
N MET A 253 -0.18 -2.48 -13.84
CA MET A 253 -1.50 -3.11 -13.97
C MET A 253 -1.95 -3.29 -15.43
N GLN A 254 -1.44 -2.48 -16.37
CA GLN A 254 -1.66 -2.67 -17.80
C GLN A 254 -0.77 -3.76 -18.42
N ASN A 255 0.33 -4.14 -17.76
CA ASN A 255 1.34 -5.07 -18.26
C ASN A 255 1.49 -6.29 -17.34
N LYS A 256 0.37 -6.87 -16.88
CA LYS A 256 0.36 -7.95 -15.86
C LYS A 256 1.21 -9.17 -16.22
N ASP A 257 1.32 -9.49 -17.50
CA ASP A 257 2.12 -10.62 -17.98
C ASP A 257 3.61 -10.45 -17.69
N LEU A 258 4.11 -9.21 -17.66
CA LEU A 258 5.50 -8.89 -17.30
C LEU A 258 5.72 -8.87 -15.79
N TYR A 259 4.67 -8.59 -15.02
CA TYR A 259 4.71 -8.42 -13.57
C TYR A 259 3.79 -9.44 -12.89
N ALA A 260 4.00 -10.72 -13.19
CA ALA A 260 3.16 -11.81 -12.69
C ALA A 260 3.03 -11.80 -11.15
N ASP A 261 4.10 -11.46 -10.44
CA ASP A 261 4.13 -11.35 -8.97
C ASP A 261 3.20 -10.25 -8.43
N LEU A 262 2.85 -9.27 -9.26
CA LEU A 262 1.98 -8.15 -8.93
C LEU A 262 0.59 -8.23 -9.59
N ALA A 263 0.30 -9.29 -10.35
CA ALA A 263 -0.93 -9.39 -11.14
C ALA A 263 -2.21 -9.43 -10.29
N GLU A 264 -2.10 -9.96 -9.07
CA GLU A 264 -3.20 -10.19 -8.12
C GLU A 264 -3.25 -9.18 -6.96
N ILE A 265 -2.42 -8.13 -6.98
CA ILE A 265 -2.45 -7.13 -5.91
C ILE A 265 -3.81 -6.43 -5.87
N ASN A 266 -4.28 -6.13 -4.66
CA ASN A 266 -5.41 -5.23 -4.48
C ASN A 266 -4.93 -3.80 -4.66
N VAL A 267 -5.19 -3.23 -5.84
CA VAL A 267 -4.75 -1.88 -6.22
C VAL A 267 -5.25 -0.83 -5.25
N GLU A 268 -6.49 -0.93 -4.80
CA GLU A 268 -7.09 0.03 -3.86
C GLU A 268 -6.34 0.04 -2.53
N ASP A 269 -5.98 -1.15 -2.01
CA ASP A 269 -5.18 -1.28 -0.78
C ASP A 269 -3.80 -0.63 -0.98
N VAL A 270 -3.12 -0.90 -2.10
CA VAL A 270 -1.80 -0.32 -2.40
C VAL A 270 -1.86 1.22 -2.52
N CYS A 271 -2.89 1.76 -3.17
CA CYS A 271 -3.09 3.21 -3.28
C CYS A 271 -3.35 3.85 -1.90
N ASN A 272 -4.18 3.22 -1.08
CA ASN A 272 -4.48 3.67 0.28
C ASN A 272 -3.21 3.63 1.15
N ASP A 273 -2.45 2.55 1.07
CA ASP A 273 -1.18 2.39 1.78
C ASP A 273 -0.15 3.45 1.34
N PHE A 274 -0.05 3.73 0.04
CA PHE A 274 0.80 4.82 -0.49
C PHE A 274 0.40 6.17 0.10
N CYS A 275 -0.88 6.54 0.05
CA CYS A 275 -1.36 7.82 0.55
C CYS A 275 -1.16 7.95 2.06
N ALA A 276 -1.49 6.89 2.82
CA ALA A 276 -1.32 6.87 4.27
C ALA A 276 0.16 6.96 4.67
N ALA A 277 1.03 6.19 4.00
CA ALA A 277 2.47 6.22 4.26
C ALA A 277 3.07 7.60 3.93
N LEU A 278 2.74 8.17 2.76
CA LEU A 278 3.25 9.47 2.35
C LEU A 278 2.78 10.57 3.30
N THR A 279 1.50 10.59 3.69
CA THR A 279 0.96 11.53 4.68
C THR A 279 1.70 11.43 6.01
N ARG A 280 1.94 10.21 6.49
CA ARG A 280 2.67 9.94 7.73
C ARG A 280 4.13 10.42 7.65
N ILE A 281 4.80 10.21 6.52
CA ILE A 281 6.18 10.67 6.29
C ILE A 281 6.24 12.20 6.27
N LEU A 282 5.38 12.85 5.49
CA LEU A 282 5.30 14.31 5.39
C LEU A 282 4.99 14.97 6.74
N ALA A 283 4.06 14.39 7.52
CA ALA A 283 3.74 14.88 8.86
C ALA A 283 4.93 14.78 9.83
N ARG A 284 5.82 13.80 9.66
CA ARG A 284 7.00 13.62 10.52
C ARG A 284 8.21 14.45 10.07
N SER A 285 8.29 14.80 8.79
CA SER A 285 9.38 15.61 8.23
C SER A 285 9.25 17.08 8.62
N SER A 286 10.17 17.61 9.43
CA SER A 286 10.20 19.05 9.74
C SER A 286 10.44 19.91 8.50
N GLU A 287 11.08 19.36 7.47
CA GLU A 287 11.48 20.07 6.27
C GLU A 287 10.38 20.13 5.22
N CYS A 288 9.52 19.11 5.14
CA CYS A 288 8.46 19.00 4.14
C CYS A 288 7.05 19.21 4.68
N ARG A 289 6.86 19.18 6.02
CA ARG A 289 5.56 19.43 6.65
C ARG A 289 4.98 20.75 6.20
N ASP A 290 3.68 20.75 5.92
CA ASP A 290 2.87 21.90 5.49
C ASP A 290 3.29 22.54 4.14
N LYS A 291 4.20 21.92 3.38
CA LYS A 291 4.62 22.40 2.04
C LYS A 291 4.07 21.58 0.88
N VAL A 292 3.42 20.46 1.17
CA VAL A 292 2.84 19.54 0.19
C VAL A 292 1.38 19.29 0.56
N GLU A 293 0.51 19.27 -0.43
CA GLU A 293 -0.92 18.98 -0.29
C GLU A 293 -1.30 17.80 -1.17
N LEU A 294 -1.87 16.73 -0.60
CA LEU A 294 -2.39 15.61 -1.38
C LEU A 294 -3.85 15.91 -1.78
N VAL A 295 -4.15 15.83 -3.07
CA VAL A 295 -5.50 16.11 -3.59
C VAL A 295 -6.05 14.90 -4.32
N HIS A 296 -7.09 14.29 -3.76
CA HIS A 296 -7.79 13.18 -4.39
C HIS A 296 -8.72 13.68 -5.50
N TYR A 297 -8.61 13.07 -6.68
CA TYR A 297 -9.43 13.40 -7.85
C TYR A 297 -9.99 12.12 -8.47
N ASP A 298 -11.32 12.03 -8.55
CA ASP A 298 -11.98 10.97 -9.31
C ASP A 298 -11.99 11.35 -10.78
N ASP A 299 -10.99 10.88 -11.52
CA ASP A 299 -10.86 11.06 -12.96
C ASP A 299 -11.73 10.10 -13.78
N THR A 300 -12.43 9.17 -13.11
CA THR A 300 -13.36 8.22 -13.73
C THR A 300 -14.80 8.71 -13.73
N ASP A 301 -15.12 9.70 -12.88
CA ASP A 301 -16.41 10.36 -12.83
C ASP A 301 -16.52 11.44 -13.93
N PRO A 302 -17.45 11.30 -14.90
CA PRO A 302 -17.65 12.29 -15.96
C PRO A 302 -18.00 13.69 -15.43
N GLU A 303 -18.67 13.79 -14.29
CA GLU A 303 -19.11 15.07 -13.70
C GLU A 303 -18.01 15.75 -12.87
N SER A 304 -17.01 14.98 -12.43
CA SER A 304 -15.87 15.49 -11.66
C SER A 304 -14.96 16.35 -12.55
N ASN A 305 -14.62 17.56 -12.07
CA ASN A 305 -13.74 18.50 -12.76
C ASN A 305 -12.54 18.86 -11.88
N LEU A 306 -11.32 18.55 -12.33
CA LEU A 306 -10.10 18.76 -11.54
C LEU A 306 -9.91 20.24 -11.14
N ALA A 307 -10.24 21.18 -12.03
CA ALA A 307 -10.11 22.60 -11.75
C ALA A 307 -11.00 23.06 -10.59
N ASP A 308 -12.23 22.54 -10.48
CA ASP A 308 -13.12 22.82 -9.34
C ASP A 308 -12.57 22.21 -8.05
N VAL A 309 -12.12 20.96 -8.08
CA VAL A 309 -11.51 20.28 -6.92
C VAL A 309 -10.31 21.06 -6.38
N LEU A 310 -9.46 21.59 -7.28
CA LEU A 310 -8.31 22.41 -6.90
C LEU A 310 -8.73 23.77 -6.34
N LEU A 311 -9.73 24.43 -6.93
CA LEU A 311 -10.25 25.70 -6.40
C LEU A 311 -10.85 25.53 -5.00
N ASP A 312 -11.61 24.47 -4.77
CA ASP A 312 -12.19 24.16 -3.46
C ASP A 312 -11.07 23.91 -2.43
N LYS A 313 -10.02 23.17 -2.81
CA LYS A 313 -8.87 22.95 -1.93
C LYS A 313 -8.09 24.24 -1.64
N ILE A 314 -7.91 25.12 -2.64
CA ILE A 314 -7.28 26.43 -2.43
C ILE A 314 -8.11 27.28 -1.48
N LYS A 315 -9.44 27.29 -1.63
CA LYS A 315 -10.36 28.02 -0.75
C LYS A 315 -10.36 27.48 0.69
N GLU A 316 -10.21 26.18 0.86
CA GLU A 316 -10.05 25.54 2.18
C GLU A 316 -8.75 25.98 2.86
N LEU A 317 -7.64 25.99 2.12
CA LEU A 317 -6.31 26.29 2.65
C LEU A 317 -6.05 27.80 2.84
N GLU A 318 -6.61 28.63 1.97
CA GLU A 318 -6.48 30.08 2.02
C GLU A 318 -7.83 30.75 1.71
N PRO A 319 -8.74 30.87 2.69
CA PRO A 319 -10.08 31.45 2.49
C PRO A 319 -10.08 32.87 1.94
N ASN A 320 -8.99 33.63 2.13
CA ASN A 320 -8.87 35.01 1.65
C ASN A 320 -8.14 35.11 0.29
N PHE A 321 -7.96 34.00 -0.44
CA PHE A 321 -7.19 33.99 -1.69
C PHE A 321 -7.68 35.00 -2.72
N GLU A 322 -9.00 35.28 -2.77
CA GLU A 322 -9.60 36.28 -3.65
C GLU A 322 -9.02 37.69 -3.41
N GLN A 323 -8.78 38.04 -2.14
CA GLN A 323 -8.16 39.31 -1.79
C GLN A 323 -6.69 39.30 -2.20
N LEU A 324 -5.97 38.20 -1.96
CA LEU A 324 -4.55 38.07 -2.32
C LEU A 324 -4.32 38.25 -3.82
N ILE A 325 -5.11 37.58 -4.66
CA ILE A 325 -4.99 37.69 -6.13
C ILE A 325 -5.49 39.04 -6.66
N SER A 326 -6.23 39.82 -5.86
CA SER A 326 -6.64 41.18 -6.25
C SER A 326 -5.49 42.19 -6.15
N THR A 327 -4.51 41.93 -5.27
CA THR A 327 -3.42 42.85 -4.92
C THR A 327 -2.31 42.98 -5.96
N ARG A 328 -2.18 42.05 -6.90
CA ARG A 328 -1.22 42.09 -8.01
C ARG A 328 -1.90 41.72 -9.33
N LEU A 329 -1.39 42.25 -10.43
CA LEU A 329 -1.94 42.17 -11.79
C LEU A 329 -1.23 41.09 -12.59
#